data_AF-A0A914B1Q4-F1
#
_entry.id   AF-A0A914B1Q4-F1
#
_cell.length_a   1.000
_cell.length_b   1.000
_cell.length_c   1.000
_cell.angle_alpha   90.00
_cell.angle_beta   90.00
_cell.angle_gamma   90.00
#
_symmetry.space_group_name_H-M   'P 1'
#
loop_
_entity.id
_entity.type
_entity.pdbx_description
1 polymer ?
#
loop_
_entity_poly.entity_id
_entity_poly.type
_entity_poly.pdbx_seq_one_letter_code
_entity_poly.pdbx_strand_id
1 'polypeptide(L)'
;MSGALKAGGTGRMLNTAKSFGISEFFAGECDSALSDNDMMERLRSAKFDIVVGDILYPCFILIAQKLNLRYVNVMNGIIMPMAHSRLAGIPSNPAYIPGALTKFTDDMSVLQRCLNVFAYGLNAFLYDNFFLRLICSIVSKQSTEFDWR
;
A
#
# COMPACT_ATOMS: atom_id res chain seq x y z
N MET A 1 -58.12 6.22 -13.02
CA MET A 1 -57.39 6.45 -11.77
C MET A 1 -57.42 5.17 -10.97
N SER A 2 -56.33 4.39 -11.02
CA SER A 2 -56.13 3.16 -10.26
C SER A 2 -54.62 2.98 -10.10
N GLY A 3 -54.19 2.52 -8.93
CA GLY A 3 -52.80 2.47 -8.52
C GLY A 3 -52.05 1.19 -8.88
N ALA A 4 -50.79 1.19 -8.40
CA ALA A 4 -49.83 0.10 -8.24
C ALA A 4 -49.13 -0.46 -9.50
N LEU A 5 -47.79 -0.32 -9.52
CA LEU A 5 -46.85 -1.45 -9.63
C LEU A 5 -45.41 -1.01 -9.23
N LYS A 6 -44.81 -1.81 -8.36
CA LYS A 6 -43.45 -1.73 -7.78
C LYS A 6 -42.40 -2.35 -8.73
N ALA A 7 -41.17 -1.82 -8.68
CA ALA A 7 -39.90 -2.53 -8.72
C ALA A 7 -38.83 -1.50 -8.31
N GLY A 8 -37.98 -1.66 -7.30
CA GLY A 8 -37.21 -2.82 -6.89
C GLY A 8 -35.78 -2.31 -6.69
N GLY A 9 -35.48 -1.81 -5.49
CA GLY A 9 -34.18 -1.20 -5.14
C GLY A 9 -33.74 -1.56 -3.73
N THR A 10 -34.07 -2.79 -3.30
CA THR A 10 -33.63 -3.37 -2.03
C THR A 10 -32.54 -4.37 -2.36
N GLY A 11 -31.27 -3.96 -2.33
CA GLY A 11 -30.19 -4.85 -2.77
C GLY A 11 -28.75 -4.42 -2.51
N ARG A 12 -28.48 -3.43 -1.65
CA ARG A 12 -27.09 -3.07 -1.26
C ARG A 12 -26.94 -2.64 0.20
N MET A 13 -27.72 -3.22 1.08
CA MET A 13 -27.43 -3.23 2.52
C MET A 13 -27.79 -4.63 2.99
N LEU A 14 -26.78 -5.51 3.09
CA LEU A 14 -26.77 -6.82 3.80
C LEU A 14 -25.73 -7.71 3.11
N ASN A 15 -24.46 -7.54 3.48
CA ASN A 15 -23.46 -8.60 3.68
C ASN A 15 -22.05 -8.02 3.68
N THR A 16 -21.59 -7.54 4.83
CA THR A 16 -20.14 -7.44 5.10
C THR A 16 -19.87 -7.62 6.59
N ALA A 17 -20.45 -8.66 7.17
CA ALA A 17 -19.96 -9.25 8.42
C ALA A 17 -19.08 -10.48 8.09
N LYS A 18 -18.10 -10.30 7.20
CA LYS A 18 -17.00 -11.25 7.02
C LYS A 18 -15.76 -10.61 7.64
N SER A 19 -15.08 -11.38 8.48
CA SER A 19 -13.88 -11.01 9.24
C SER A 19 -12.98 -10.05 8.47
N PHE A 20 -12.82 -8.85 9.03
CA PHE A 20 -12.06 -7.74 8.49
C PHE A 20 -10.59 -8.14 8.24
N GLY A 21 -10.29 -8.61 7.03
CA GLY A 21 -8.92 -8.81 6.58
C GLY A 21 -8.28 -7.46 6.29
N ILE A 22 -6.99 -7.29 6.60
CA ILE A 22 -6.23 -6.05 6.31
C ILE A 22 -6.36 -5.66 4.83
N SER A 23 -6.42 -6.63 3.92
CA SER A 23 -6.66 -6.40 2.49
C SER A 23 -8.01 -5.78 2.15
N GLU A 24 -9.06 -6.23 2.84
CA GLU A 24 -10.42 -5.79 2.58
C GLU A 24 -10.62 -4.38 3.13
N PHE A 25 -9.98 -4.08 4.27
CA PHE A 25 -9.94 -2.73 4.81
C PHE A 25 -9.34 -1.74 3.81
N PHE A 26 -8.10 -1.96 3.38
CA PHE A 26 -7.46 -1.06 2.43
C PHE A 26 -8.18 -1.00 1.09
N ALA A 27 -8.70 -2.13 0.59
CA ALA A 27 -9.49 -2.14 -0.64
C ALA A 27 -10.77 -1.29 -0.51
N GLY A 28 -11.49 -1.38 0.61
CA GLY A 28 -12.70 -0.61 0.88
C GLY A 28 -12.44 0.89 1.04
N GLU A 29 -11.34 1.27 1.69
CA GLU A 29 -10.88 2.66 1.75
C GLU A 29 -10.57 3.20 0.35
N CYS A 30 -9.88 2.42 -0.49
CA CYS A 30 -9.59 2.81 -1.87
C CYS A 30 -10.86 2.93 -2.72
N ASP A 31 -11.79 1.98 -2.61
CA ASP A 31 -13.06 2.05 -3.33
C ASP A 31 -13.88 3.29 -2.91
N SER A 32 -13.86 3.64 -1.62
CA SER A 32 -14.55 4.82 -1.10
C SER A 32 -13.93 6.11 -1.65
N ALA A 33 -12.60 6.23 -1.63
CA ALA A 33 -11.91 7.39 -2.19
C ALA A 33 -12.09 7.52 -3.71
N LEU A 34 -12.05 6.41 -4.44
CA LEU A 34 -12.17 6.41 -5.91
C LEU A 34 -13.60 6.60 -6.41
N SER A 35 -14.61 6.31 -5.59
CA SER A 35 -16.03 6.52 -5.92
C SER A 35 -16.54 7.93 -5.64
N ASP A 36 -15.75 8.75 -4.91
CA ASP A 36 -16.02 10.17 -4.72
C ASP A 36 -15.70 10.97 -6.00
N ASN A 37 -16.73 11.15 -6.84
CA ASN A 37 -16.61 11.88 -8.10
C ASN A 37 -16.25 13.35 -7.90
N ASP A 38 -16.78 14.00 -6.86
CA ASP A 38 -16.53 15.42 -6.60
C ASP A 38 -15.06 15.63 -6.24
N MET A 39 -14.49 14.76 -5.41
CA MET A 39 -13.06 14.76 -5.12
C MET A 39 -12.23 14.53 -6.40
N MET A 40 -12.55 13.50 -7.18
CA MET A 40 -11.79 13.16 -8.38
C MET A 40 -11.84 14.26 -9.45
N GLU A 41 -12.97 14.93 -9.62
CA GLU A 41 -13.10 16.08 -10.53
C GLU A 41 -12.32 17.30 -10.05
N ARG A 42 -12.33 17.58 -8.74
CA ARG A 42 -11.49 18.64 -8.15
C ARG A 42 -10.00 18.37 -8.37
N LEU A 43 -9.56 17.12 -8.21
CA LEU A 43 -8.17 16.74 -8.47
C LEU A 43 -7.79 16.88 -9.95
N ARG A 44 -8.69 16.49 -10.88
CA ARG A 44 -8.47 16.68 -12.33
C ARG A 44 -8.40 18.16 -12.73
N SER A 45 -9.32 18.97 -12.22
CA SER A 45 -9.40 20.39 -12.55
C SER A 45 -8.25 21.21 -11.98
N ALA A 46 -7.65 20.77 -10.88
CA ALA A 46 -6.48 21.39 -10.28
C ALA A 46 -5.19 21.22 -11.12
N LYS A 47 -5.16 20.27 -12.08
CA LYS A 47 -4.03 20.03 -12.99
C LYS A 47 -2.69 19.79 -12.26
N PHE A 48 -2.68 18.92 -11.27
CA PHE A 48 -1.44 18.48 -10.63
C PHE A 48 -0.58 17.65 -11.60
N ASP A 49 0.73 17.74 -11.47
CA ASP A 49 1.69 16.96 -12.28
C ASP A 49 2.10 15.63 -11.62
N ILE A 50 1.94 15.53 -10.29
CA ILE A 50 2.47 14.44 -9.48
C ILE A 50 1.58 14.14 -8.27
N VAL A 51 1.48 12.87 -7.93
CA VAL A 51 0.88 12.39 -6.68
C VAL A 51 1.99 11.93 -5.76
N VAL A 52 2.03 12.49 -4.56
CA VAL A 52 2.93 12.07 -3.50
C VAL A 52 2.12 11.34 -2.45
N GLY A 53 2.44 10.08 -2.17
CA GLY A 53 1.68 9.28 -1.22
C GLY A 53 2.52 8.24 -0.48
N ASP A 54 1.99 7.74 0.64
CA ASP A 54 2.64 6.73 1.45
C ASP A 54 2.28 5.31 0.96
N ILE A 55 3.25 4.39 1.01
CA ILE A 55 3.08 3.00 0.54
C ILE A 55 2.16 2.22 1.48
N LEU A 56 2.03 2.67 2.72
CA LEU A 56 1.04 2.15 3.67
C LEU A 56 -0.40 2.35 3.19
N TYR A 57 -0.64 3.29 2.29
CA TYR A 57 -1.96 3.58 1.74
C TYR A 57 -1.96 3.38 0.22
N PRO A 58 -2.24 2.16 -0.27
CA PRO A 58 -2.14 1.82 -1.69
C PRO A 58 -3.07 2.65 -2.59
N CYS A 59 -4.08 3.31 -2.01
CA CYS A 59 -5.05 4.13 -2.74
C CYS A 59 -4.40 5.31 -3.47
N PHE A 60 -3.28 5.85 -2.97
CA PHE A 60 -2.56 6.91 -3.67
C PHE A 60 -2.03 6.45 -5.04
N ILE A 61 -1.61 5.18 -5.14
CA ILE A 61 -1.17 4.58 -6.40
C ILE A 61 -2.34 4.55 -7.37
N LEU A 62 -3.52 4.12 -6.90
CA LEU A 62 -4.71 4.03 -7.74
C LEU A 62 -5.25 5.40 -8.17
N ILE A 63 -5.21 6.40 -7.28
CA ILE A 63 -5.57 7.78 -7.63
C ILE A 63 -4.62 8.30 -8.71
N ALA A 64 -3.31 8.10 -8.54
CA ALA A 64 -2.32 8.50 -9.55
C ALA A 64 -2.60 7.82 -10.90
N GLN A 65 -2.96 6.53 -10.89
CA GLN A 65 -3.35 5.80 -12.10
C GLN A 65 -4.62 6.37 -12.74
N LYS A 66 -5.67 6.66 -11.97
CA LYS A 66 -6.94 7.21 -12.49
C LYS A 66 -6.81 8.64 -13.02
N LEU A 67 -5.83 9.39 -12.53
CA LEU A 67 -5.52 10.75 -12.99
C LEU A 67 -4.42 10.78 -14.07
N ASN A 68 -3.80 9.63 -14.38
CA ASN A 68 -2.66 9.50 -15.28
C ASN A 68 -1.49 10.43 -14.89
N LEU A 69 -1.14 10.43 -13.61
CA LEU A 69 -0.07 11.26 -13.04
C LEU A 69 1.11 10.41 -12.57
N ARG A 70 2.30 11.04 -12.52
CA ARG A 70 3.46 10.40 -11.90
C ARG A 70 3.21 10.18 -10.41
N TYR A 71 3.55 9.00 -9.91
CA TYR A 71 3.48 8.69 -8.48
C TYR A 71 4.87 8.73 -7.85
N VAL A 72 4.98 9.38 -6.69
CA VAL A 72 6.17 9.34 -5.85
C VAL A 72 5.77 8.83 -4.48
N ASN A 73 6.52 7.84 -4.01
CA ASN A 73 6.33 7.31 -2.67
C ASN A 73 7.09 8.14 -1.64
N VAL A 74 6.43 8.52 -0.55
CA VAL A 74 7.07 9.11 0.62
C VAL A 74 6.66 8.29 1.84
N MET A 75 7.66 7.90 2.62
CA MET A 75 7.46 7.09 3.81
C MET A 75 8.18 7.74 4.99
N ASN A 76 7.43 8.14 6.00
CA ASN A 76 7.95 8.87 7.17
C ASN A 76 8.32 7.92 8.34
N GLY A 77 8.32 6.61 8.12
CA GLY A 77 8.57 5.62 9.16
C GLY A 77 9.36 4.43 8.64
N ILE A 78 10.18 3.85 9.53
CA ILE A 78 10.92 2.64 9.20
C ILE A 78 10.00 1.45 9.48
N ILE A 79 9.23 1.02 8.47
CA ILE A 79 8.40 -0.20 8.57
C ILE A 79 9.29 -1.42 8.78
N MET A 80 10.52 -1.38 8.23
CA MET A 80 11.51 -2.44 8.35
C MET A 80 12.93 -1.88 8.29
N PRO A 81 13.91 -2.56 8.90
CA PRO A 81 15.35 -2.28 8.82
C PRO A 81 15.89 -1.75 7.49
N MET A 82 15.24 -2.16 6.40
CA MET A 82 15.73 -2.10 5.04
C MET A 82 14.78 -1.44 4.05
N ALA A 83 13.66 -0.88 4.51
CA ALA A 83 12.60 -0.42 3.62
C ALA A 83 13.13 0.59 2.58
N HIS A 84 13.89 1.60 3.03
CA HIS A 84 14.45 2.61 2.14
C HIS A 84 15.52 2.05 1.20
N SER A 85 16.49 1.30 1.73
CA SER A 85 17.56 0.72 0.91
C SER A 85 17.02 -0.25 -0.14
N ARG A 86 16.03 -1.08 0.21
CA ARG A 86 15.36 -1.99 -0.74
C ARG A 86 14.59 -1.24 -1.81
N LEU A 87 13.79 -0.25 -1.43
CA LEU A 87 13.04 0.59 -2.39
C LEU A 87 13.98 1.36 -3.33
N ALA A 88 15.12 1.81 -2.83
CA ALA A 88 16.14 2.52 -3.61
C ALA A 88 17.06 1.59 -4.42
N GLY A 89 16.94 0.27 -4.28
CA GLY A 89 17.84 -0.70 -4.94
C GLY A 89 19.28 -0.68 -4.42
N ILE A 90 19.50 -0.14 -3.21
CA ILE A 90 20.82 -0.01 -2.59
C ILE A 90 21.09 -1.22 -1.70
N PRO A 91 22.18 -1.98 -1.91
CA PRO A 91 22.53 -3.09 -1.03
C PRO A 91 22.92 -2.54 0.34
N SER A 92 22.32 -3.06 1.41
CA SER A 92 22.83 -2.82 2.77
C SER A 92 23.37 -4.11 3.34
N ASN A 93 24.53 -4.02 4.00
CA ASN A 93 25.19 -5.15 4.59
C ASN A 93 24.69 -5.40 6.03
N PRO A 94 23.87 -6.45 6.28
CA PRO A 94 23.37 -6.77 7.62
C PRO A 94 24.46 -7.15 8.63
N ALA A 95 25.70 -7.43 8.20
CA ALA A 95 26.79 -7.71 9.14
C ALA A 95 27.38 -6.45 9.79
N TYR A 96 27.13 -5.27 9.22
CA TYR A 96 27.69 -3.99 9.68
C TYR A 96 26.63 -2.92 9.96
N ILE A 97 25.46 -3.02 9.33
CA ILE A 97 24.36 -2.09 9.53
C ILE A 97 23.36 -2.76 10.47
N PRO A 98 23.17 -2.26 11.71
CA PRO A 98 22.16 -2.80 12.60
C PRO A 98 20.78 -2.55 12.00
N GLY A 99 19.91 -3.53 12.09
CA GLY A 99 18.57 -3.38 11.56
C GLY A 99 17.79 -2.37 12.36
N ALA A 100 17.12 -1.43 11.71
CA ALA A 100 16.18 -0.57 12.40
C ALA A 100 15.13 -1.45 13.12
N LEU A 101 14.77 -1.07 14.35
CA LEU A 101 13.94 -1.87 15.28
C LEU A 101 14.69 -2.98 16.04
N THR A 102 15.94 -3.29 15.70
CA THR A 102 16.81 -4.05 16.60
C THR A 102 17.39 -3.11 17.67
N LYS A 103 17.71 -3.65 18.86
CA LYS A 103 18.48 -2.91 19.88
C LYS A 103 19.99 -2.95 19.63
N PHE A 104 20.42 -3.36 18.43
CA PHE A 104 21.82 -3.48 18.08
C PHE A 104 22.40 -2.14 17.63
N THR A 105 23.71 -1.99 17.83
CA THR A 105 24.50 -0.83 17.42
C THR A 105 25.42 -1.21 16.25
N ASP A 106 26.21 -0.27 15.78
CA ASP A 106 27.31 -0.47 14.83
C ASP A 106 28.41 -1.40 15.37
N ASP A 107 28.53 -1.50 16.71
CA ASP A 107 29.37 -2.49 17.38
C ASP A 107 28.59 -3.78 17.73
N MET A 108 28.70 -4.79 16.86
CA MET A 108 28.08 -6.11 17.02
C MET A 108 29.12 -7.22 17.14
N SER A 109 28.96 -8.05 18.17
CA SER A 109 29.63 -9.36 18.28
C SER A 109 29.21 -10.29 17.14
N VAL A 110 30.00 -11.34 16.87
CA VAL A 110 29.72 -12.30 15.79
C VAL A 110 28.31 -12.89 15.90
N LEU A 111 27.84 -13.23 17.10
CA LEU A 111 26.49 -13.76 17.32
C LEU A 111 25.41 -12.71 17.01
N GLN A 112 25.61 -11.45 17.43
CA GLN A 112 24.68 -10.36 17.13
C GLN A 112 24.60 -10.11 15.62
N ARG A 113 25.71 -10.21 14.89
CA ARG A 113 25.72 -10.12 13.42
C ARG A 113 24.89 -11.24 12.79
N CYS A 114 25.02 -12.48 13.26
CA CYS A 114 24.20 -13.60 12.77
C CYS A 114 22.71 -13.37 13.04
N LEU A 115 22.35 -12.90 14.24
CA LEU A 115 20.96 -12.58 14.59
C LEU A 115 20.42 -11.41 13.75
N ASN A 116 21.25 -10.40 13.49
CA ASN A 116 20.87 -9.27 12.63
C ASN A 116 20.64 -9.73 11.19
N VAL A 117 21.50 -10.58 10.62
CA VAL A 117 21.30 -11.20 9.29
C VAL A 117 19.99 -11.99 9.25
N PHE A 118 19.71 -12.79 10.28
CA PHE A 118 18.45 -13.52 10.37
C PHE A 118 17.24 -12.57 10.43
N ALA A 119 17.30 -11.53 11.26
CA ALA A 119 16.25 -10.51 11.34
C ALA A 119 16.03 -9.81 9.99
N TYR A 120 17.09 -9.49 9.24
CA TYR A 120 17.00 -8.95 7.88
C TYR A 120 16.29 -9.91 6.93
N GLY A 121 16.67 -11.19 6.94
CA GLY A 121 16.05 -12.22 6.11
C GLY A 121 14.58 -12.40 6.41
N LEU A 122 14.21 -12.45 7.70
CA LEU A 122 12.82 -12.55 8.13
C LEU A 122 12.01 -11.32 7.71
N ASN A 123 12.52 -10.10 7.93
CA ASN A 123 11.85 -8.88 7.50
C ASN A 123 11.65 -8.83 5.98
N ALA A 124 12.68 -9.18 5.21
CA ALA A 124 12.58 -9.28 3.75
C ALA A 124 11.49 -10.26 3.32
N PHE A 125 11.47 -11.45 3.93
CA PHE A 125 10.43 -12.45 3.66
C PHE A 125 9.03 -11.92 3.98
N LEU A 126 8.86 -11.23 5.11
CA LEU A 126 7.59 -10.64 5.52
C LEU A 126 7.14 -9.53 4.55
N TYR A 127 8.07 -8.69 4.09
CA TYR A 127 7.78 -7.65 3.10
C TYR A 127 7.30 -8.25 1.79
N ASP A 128 8.08 -9.17 1.23
CA ASP A 128 7.84 -9.71 -0.10
C ASP A 128 6.56 -10.57 -0.12
N ASN A 129 6.29 -11.32 0.96
CA ASN A 129 5.17 -12.28 0.99
C ASN A 129 3.90 -11.75 1.64
N PHE A 130 3.95 -10.70 2.45
CA PHE A 130 2.75 -10.14 3.07
C PHE A 130 2.49 -8.75 2.53
N PHE A 131 3.40 -7.79 2.75
CA PHE A 131 3.15 -6.38 2.46
C PHE A 131 3.03 -6.09 0.95
N LEU A 132 4.04 -6.48 0.16
CA LEU A 132 3.99 -6.28 -1.29
C LEU A 132 2.88 -7.09 -1.95
N ARG A 133 2.69 -8.36 -1.55
CA ARG A 133 1.58 -9.17 -2.08
C ARG A 133 0.22 -8.57 -1.78
N LEU A 134 0.04 -8.00 -0.59
CA LEU A 134 -1.18 -7.30 -0.19
C LEU A 134 -1.44 -6.10 -1.11
N ILE A 135 -0.45 -5.22 -1.24
CA ILE A 135 -0.56 -4.02 -2.08
C ILE A 135 -0.79 -4.42 -3.53
N CYS A 136 -0.01 -5.36 -4.08
CA CYS A 136 -0.20 -5.86 -5.43
C CYS A 136 -1.58 -6.49 -5.60
N SER A 137 -2.14 -7.16 -4.60
CA SER A 137 -3.50 -7.72 -4.70
C SER A 137 -4.57 -6.64 -4.75
N ILE A 138 -4.43 -5.56 -3.99
CA ILE A 138 -5.36 -4.43 -4.01
C ILE A 138 -5.24 -3.69 -5.35
N VAL A 139 -4.01 -3.33 -5.72
CA VAL A 139 -3.73 -2.61 -6.96
C VAL A 139 -4.14 -3.43 -8.18
N SER A 140 -3.81 -4.72 -8.26
CA SER A 140 -4.21 -5.55 -9.43
C SER A 140 -5.71 -5.76 -9.56
N LYS A 141 -6.48 -5.72 -8.47
CA LYS A 141 -7.95 -5.80 -8.52
C LYS A 141 -8.60 -4.51 -9.01
N GLN A 142 -7.99 -3.37 -8.73
CA GLN A 142 -8.58 -2.04 -8.96
C GLN A 142 -7.92 -1.27 -10.14
N SER A 143 -6.74 -1.69 -10.59
CA SER A 143 -5.99 -1.11 -11.71
C SER A 143 -6.44 -1.71 -13.04
N THR A 144 -6.73 -0.85 -14.00
CA THR A 144 -6.57 -1.18 -15.42
C THR A 144 -5.08 -1.14 -15.75
N GLU A 145 -4.60 -2.07 -16.58
CA GLU A 145 -3.18 -2.24 -16.97
C GLU A 145 -2.40 -0.91 -17.10
N PHE A 146 -1.28 -0.78 -16.38
CA PHE A 146 -0.44 0.42 -16.39
C PHE A 146 0.99 0.07 -16.85
N ASP A 147 1.48 0.80 -17.86
CA ASP A 147 2.84 0.71 -18.37
C ASP A 147 3.75 1.58 -17.50
N TRP A 148 4.75 0.99 -16.84
CA TRP A 148 5.62 1.65 -15.86
C TRP A 148 6.71 2.54 -16.48
N ARG A 149 6.51 3.03 -17.71
CA ARG A 149 7.49 3.84 -18.45
C ARG A 149 7.62 5.27 -17.92
#